data_AF-A0A139AUZ6-F1
#
_entry.id   AF-A0A139AUZ6-F1
#
_cell.length_a   1.000
_cell.length_b   1.000
_cell.length_c   1.000
_cell.angle_alpha   90.00
_cell.angle_beta   90.00
_cell.angle_gamma   90.00
#
_symmetry.space_group_name_H-M   'P 1'
#
loop_
_entity.id
_entity.type
_entity.pdbx_description
1 polymer ?
#
loop_
_entity_poly.entity_id
_entity_poly.type
_entity_poly.pdbx_seq_one_letter_code
_entity_poly.pdbx_strand_id
1 'polypeptide(L)'
;MRFRMNGGWYSWGRQPEAYKNMFRNFSTIVKATAPATAMAWLPTVSNSYPFDQRRLPPVNSTEFRALDTNGNGQLDAGDDPYEPFYPGDEYVDWVGGTIYYYGPSYPYINNYLPSPNFLSNALDGVSGTDVFYDRFCRQRNKSLVWAETSIFHWPNGTGYDSLSQKQAWWRLMLSRTTRARYPKFQALAWFEIVKVETAWQNQTIDFAISSNQTVMNAFLQDISPAGSVASNIDYTTLEWGS
;
A
#
# COMPACT_ATOMS: atom_id res chain seq x y z
N MET A 1 5.22 8.16 -13.04
CA MET A 1 4.48 6.87 -13.01
C MET A 1 3.15 7.09 -12.31
N ARG A 2 2.04 6.53 -12.82
CA ARG A 2 0.72 6.61 -12.16
C ARG A 2 0.57 5.40 -11.23
N PHE A 3 0.42 5.63 -9.92
CA PHE A 3 0.18 4.62 -8.90
C PHE A 3 -1.21 4.84 -8.29
N ARG A 4 -1.73 3.87 -7.51
CA ARG A 4 -3.09 3.93 -6.94
C ARG A 4 -4.18 4.15 -8.00
N MET A 5 -4.10 3.38 -9.08
CA MET A 5 -5.01 3.45 -10.22
C MET A 5 -6.36 2.78 -9.98
N ASN A 6 -6.44 1.86 -9.02
CA ASN A 6 -7.62 1.06 -8.71
C ASN A 6 -8.69 1.78 -7.88
N GLY A 7 -8.55 3.08 -7.61
CA GLY A 7 -9.64 3.90 -7.04
C GLY A 7 -9.81 5.26 -7.70
N GLY A 8 -10.84 6.00 -7.25
CA GLY A 8 -11.41 7.15 -7.98
C GLY A 8 -10.79 8.52 -7.70
N TRP A 9 -9.77 8.61 -6.84
CA TRP A 9 -9.19 9.88 -6.37
C TRP A 9 -8.44 10.66 -7.47
N TYR A 10 -7.85 10.00 -8.47
CA TYR A 10 -7.18 10.65 -9.60
C TYR A 10 -8.00 10.59 -10.89
N SER A 11 -7.78 11.56 -11.79
CA SER A 11 -8.48 11.63 -13.08
C SER A 11 -8.16 10.45 -14.00
N TRP A 12 -7.06 9.74 -13.72
CA TRP A 12 -6.65 8.50 -14.37
C TRP A 12 -6.99 7.23 -13.59
N GLY A 13 -7.71 7.36 -12.47
CA GLY A 13 -8.19 6.22 -11.70
C GLY A 13 -9.37 5.52 -12.37
N ARG A 14 -9.59 4.24 -12.01
CA ARG A 14 -10.68 3.39 -12.52
C ARG A 14 -10.74 3.27 -14.05
N GLN A 15 -9.58 3.33 -14.71
CA GLN A 15 -9.46 3.13 -16.15
C GLN A 15 -8.46 1.99 -16.45
N PRO A 16 -8.80 0.72 -16.15
CA PRO A 16 -7.96 -0.45 -16.42
C PRO A 16 -7.27 -0.48 -17.79
N GLU A 17 -8.01 -0.31 -18.87
CA GLU A 17 -7.47 -0.45 -20.23
C GLU A 17 -6.55 0.71 -20.59
N ALA A 18 -6.99 1.94 -20.33
CA ALA A 18 -6.12 3.10 -20.53
C ALA A 18 -4.85 3.03 -19.67
N TYR A 19 -4.95 2.53 -18.43
CA TYR A 19 -3.83 2.33 -17.53
C TYR A 19 -2.83 1.30 -18.08
N LYS A 20 -3.30 0.10 -18.45
CA LYS A 20 -2.43 -0.95 -18.99
C LYS A 20 -1.70 -0.47 -20.25
N ASN A 21 -2.41 0.14 -21.20
CA ASN A 21 -1.80 0.65 -22.43
C ASN A 21 -0.70 1.69 -22.15
N MET A 22 -0.98 2.64 -21.24
CA MET A 22 -0.01 3.65 -20.84
C MET A 22 1.21 3.02 -20.14
N PHE A 23 0.99 2.10 -19.21
CA PHE A 23 2.07 1.44 -18.47
C PHE A 23 2.98 0.64 -19.39
N ARG A 24 2.41 -0.14 -20.31
CA ARG A 24 3.16 -0.94 -21.29
C ARG A 24 4.04 -0.08 -22.20
N ASN A 25 3.46 0.99 -22.74
CA ASN A 25 4.19 1.94 -23.59
C ASN A 25 5.34 2.60 -22.82
N PHE A 26 5.07 3.08 -21.61
CA PHE A 26 6.09 3.74 -20.79
C PHE A 26 7.20 2.78 -20.36
N SER A 27 6.84 1.57 -19.92
CA SER A 27 7.80 0.50 -19.56
C SER A 27 8.71 0.14 -20.75
N THR A 28 8.15 0.02 -21.96
CA THR A 28 8.93 -0.24 -23.18
C THR A 28 9.97 0.85 -23.44
N ILE A 29 9.58 2.13 -23.31
CA ILE A 29 10.49 3.27 -23.49
C ILE A 29 11.57 3.30 -22.41
N VAL A 30 11.21 3.08 -21.14
CA VAL A 30 12.17 3.08 -20.02
C VAL A 30 13.19 1.95 -20.20
N LYS A 31 12.75 0.73 -20.53
CA LYS A 31 13.65 -0.39 -20.75
C LYS A 31 14.62 -0.15 -21.91
N ALA A 32 14.18 0.57 -22.94
CA ALA A 32 15.03 0.92 -24.09
C ALA A 32 16.01 2.07 -23.81
N THR A 33 15.65 3.04 -22.97
CA THR A 33 16.42 4.29 -22.81
C THR A 33 17.13 4.44 -21.46
N ALA A 34 16.68 3.71 -20.43
CA ALA A 34 17.20 3.75 -19.08
C ALA A 34 17.17 2.34 -18.44
N PRO A 35 17.96 1.38 -18.95
CA PRO A 35 17.90 -0.04 -18.54
C PRO A 35 18.24 -0.29 -17.06
N ALA A 36 18.83 0.69 -16.37
CA ALA A 36 19.07 0.65 -14.93
C ALA A 36 17.84 1.06 -14.09
N THR A 37 16.72 1.41 -14.72
CA THR A 37 15.48 1.83 -14.04
C THR A 37 14.50 0.66 -13.97
N ALA A 38 14.01 0.37 -12.77
CA ALA A 38 12.96 -0.61 -12.55
C ALA A 38 11.56 -0.01 -12.67
N MET A 39 10.64 -0.76 -13.27
CA MET A 39 9.21 -0.43 -13.36
C MET A 39 8.43 -1.13 -12.25
N ALA A 40 7.84 -0.35 -11.34
CA ALA A 40 6.99 -0.88 -10.28
C ALA A 40 5.50 -0.79 -10.64
N TRP A 41 4.68 -1.74 -10.21
CA TRP A 41 3.22 -1.70 -10.33
C TRP A 41 2.60 -1.64 -8.94
N LEU A 42 1.91 -0.54 -8.63
CA LEU A 42 1.63 -0.09 -7.27
C LEU A 42 0.14 0.29 -7.06
N PRO A 43 -0.79 -0.68 -6.98
CA PRO A 43 -2.18 -0.45 -6.57
C PRO A 43 -2.32 0.05 -5.13
N THR A 44 -3.49 0.57 -4.78
CA THR A 44 -3.90 0.71 -3.38
C THR A 44 -4.35 -0.65 -2.86
N VAL A 45 -3.95 -1.02 -1.64
CA VAL A 45 -4.38 -2.30 -1.05
C VAL A 45 -5.90 -2.34 -0.88
N SER A 46 -6.50 -3.49 -1.14
CA SER A 46 -7.93 -3.75 -1.33
C SER A 46 -8.78 -3.84 -0.07
N ASN A 47 -8.23 -3.56 1.11
CA ASN A 47 -8.89 -3.73 2.41
C ASN A 47 -10.25 -3.03 2.57
N SER A 48 -10.60 -2.13 1.64
CA SER A 48 -11.85 -1.40 1.58
C SER A 48 -12.39 -1.27 0.15
N TYR A 49 -11.94 -2.10 -0.79
CA TYR A 49 -12.42 -2.09 -2.18
C TYR A 49 -13.95 -2.28 -2.22
N PRO A 50 -14.70 -1.53 -3.06
CA PRO A 50 -14.29 -0.63 -4.15
C PRO A 50 -13.86 0.79 -3.72
N PHE A 51 -13.51 1.00 -2.45
CA PHE A 51 -13.01 2.24 -1.84
C PHE A 51 -14.06 3.36 -1.74
N ASP A 52 -14.26 4.09 -2.83
CA ASP A 52 -15.16 5.23 -2.92
C ASP A 52 -16.07 5.10 -4.17
N GLN A 53 -17.02 6.02 -4.33
CA GLN A 53 -17.91 6.06 -5.48
C GLN A 53 -17.48 7.10 -6.53
N ARG A 54 -16.24 7.61 -6.44
CA ARG A 54 -15.77 8.67 -7.34
C ARG A 54 -15.34 8.08 -8.67
N ARG A 55 -15.69 8.79 -9.75
CA ARG A 55 -15.24 8.51 -11.12
C ARG A 55 -15.48 7.06 -11.57
N LEU A 56 -16.63 6.49 -11.21
CA LEU A 56 -17.05 5.20 -11.76
C LEU A 56 -17.22 5.33 -13.28
N PRO A 57 -16.66 4.40 -14.07
CA PRO A 57 -16.92 4.36 -15.50
C PRO A 57 -18.40 4.05 -15.79
N PRO A 58 -18.94 4.47 -16.95
CA PRO A 58 -20.30 4.09 -17.33
C PRO A 58 -20.45 2.58 -17.43
N VAL A 59 -21.58 2.01 -16.95
CA VAL A 59 -21.87 0.56 -16.84
C VAL A 59 -21.62 -0.24 -18.14
N ASN A 60 -21.73 0.39 -19.31
CA ASN A 60 -21.52 -0.26 -20.61
C ASN A 60 -20.19 0.07 -21.28
N SER A 61 -19.30 0.78 -20.58
CA SER A 61 -17.97 1.11 -21.08
C SER A 61 -17.04 -0.10 -21.01
N THR A 62 -15.98 -0.10 -21.83
CA THR A 62 -14.92 -1.11 -21.75
C THR A 62 -14.25 -1.10 -20.37
N GLU A 63 -14.06 0.08 -19.78
CA GLU A 63 -13.47 0.21 -18.45
C GLU A 63 -14.35 -0.40 -17.36
N PHE A 64 -15.68 -0.22 -17.42
CA PHE A 64 -16.58 -0.85 -16.46
C PHE A 64 -16.57 -2.36 -16.59
N ARG A 65 -16.67 -2.89 -17.81
CA ARG A 65 -16.59 -4.36 -18.05
C ARG A 65 -15.27 -4.96 -17.56
N ALA A 66 -14.18 -4.21 -17.58
CA ALA A 66 -12.91 -4.67 -17.04
C ALA A 66 -12.90 -4.67 -15.50
N LEU A 67 -13.66 -3.79 -14.84
CA LEU A 67 -13.77 -3.69 -13.38
C LEU A 67 -14.80 -4.65 -12.79
N ASP A 68 -15.91 -4.90 -13.48
CA ASP A 68 -16.97 -5.87 -13.12
C ASP A 68 -16.49 -7.28 -13.46
N THR A 69 -15.53 -7.76 -12.68
CA THR A 69 -14.85 -9.04 -12.88
C THR A 69 -15.70 -10.23 -12.47
N ASN A 70 -16.69 -10.04 -11.61
CA ASN A 70 -17.66 -11.08 -11.27
C ASN A 70 -18.87 -11.10 -12.23
N GLY A 71 -19.02 -10.08 -13.08
CA GLY A 71 -20.02 -9.98 -14.15
C GLY A 71 -21.44 -9.75 -13.66
N ASN A 72 -21.62 -9.21 -12.45
CA ASN A 72 -22.93 -9.00 -11.85
C ASN A 72 -23.56 -7.64 -12.20
N GLY A 73 -22.86 -6.81 -12.99
CA GLY A 73 -23.31 -5.49 -13.41
C GLY A 73 -23.12 -4.39 -12.35
N GLN A 74 -22.43 -4.69 -11.25
CA GLN A 74 -22.14 -3.78 -10.15
C GLN A 74 -20.64 -3.83 -9.84
N LEU A 75 -20.10 -2.72 -9.33
CA LEU A 75 -18.75 -2.70 -8.81
C LEU A 75 -18.81 -2.87 -7.29
N ASP A 76 -18.44 -4.04 -6.79
CA ASP A 76 -18.58 -4.40 -5.38
C ASP A 76 -17.34 -5.14 -4.81
N ALA A 77 -17.47 -5.65 -3.59
CA ALA A 77 -16.38 -6.34 -2.90
C ALA A 77 -16.07 -7.74 -3.46
N GLY A 78 -16.93 -8.26 -4.34
CA GLY A 78 -16.71 -9.50 -5.09
C GLY A 78 -15.85 -9.31 -6.32
N ASP A 79 -15.51 -8.08 -6.70
CA ASP A 79 -14.65 -7.79 -7.83
C ASP A 79 -13.16 -7.84 -7.48
N ASP A 80 -12.34 -8.26 -8.43
CA ASP A 80 -10.89 -8.27 -8.33
C ASP A 80 -10.34 -6.83 -8.37
N PRO A 81 -9.73 -6.35 -7.28
CA PRO A 81 -9.26 -4.98 -7.16
C PRO A 81 -7.94 -4.73 -7.93
N TYR A 82 -7.35 -5.76 -8.51
CA TYR A 82 -5.95 -5.81 -8.94
C TYR A 82 -5.78 -6.23 -10.40
N GLU A 83 -6.23 -7.43 -10.77
CA GLU A 83 -5.98 -8.03 -12.09
C GLU A 83 -6.37 -7.13 -13.27
N PRO A 84 -7.51 -6.40 -13.23
CA PRO A 84 -7.89 -5.53 -14.34
C PRO A 84 -6.79 -4.53 -14.72
N PHE A 85 -5.98 -4.11 -13.74
CA PHE A 85 -4.91 -3.13 -13.90
C PHE A 85 -3.53 -3.74 -14.11
N TYR A 86 -3.35 -5.06 -14.03
CA TYR A 86 -2.04 -5.67 -14.15
C TYR A 86 -1.56 -5.65 -15.63
N PRO A 87 -0.44 -4.97 -15.95
CA PRO A 87 -0.04 -4.78 -17.34
C PRO A 87 0.65 -6.01 -17.94
N GLY A 88 1.12 -6.96 -17.12
CA GLY A 88 1.80 -8.19 -17.55
C GLY A 88 3.26 -8.26 -17.06
N ASP A 89 3.75 -9.48 -16.88
CA ASP A 89 5.04 -9.77 -16.23
C ASP A 89 6.24 -9.15 -16.97
N GLU A 90 6.13 -8.98 -18.28
CA GLU A 90 7.18 -8.41 -19.14
C GLU A 90 7.36 -6.90 -18.93
N TYR A 91 6.34 -6.20 -18.40
CA TYR A 91 6.38 -4.75 -18.18
C TYR A 91 6.71 -4.37 -16.74
N VAL A 92 6.59 -5.31 -15.80
CA VAL A 92 6.68 -5.05 -14.34
C VAL A 92 7.90 -5.74 -13.77
N ASP A 93 8.75 -4.99 -13.11
CA ASP A 93 9.93 -5.52 -12.41
C ASP A 93 9.60 -5.72 -10.92
N TRP A 94 8.83 -4.81 -10.32
CA TRP A 94 8.40 -4.86 -8.90
C TRP A 94 6.89 -4.72 -8.78
N VAL A 95 6.30 -5.45 -7.83
CA VAL A 95 4.88 -5.31 -7.45
C VAL A 95 4.79 -4.68 -6.08
N GLY A 96 3.65 -4.11 -5.74
CA GLY A 96 3.57 -3.37 -4.49
C GLY A 96 2.28 -2.64 -4.31
N GLY A 97 2.35 -1.61 -3.50
CA GLY A 97 1.23 -0.72 -3.38
C GLY A 97 1.41 0.36 -2.33
N THR A 98 0.29 0.97 -2.02
CA THR A 98 0.16 1.91 -0.92
C THR A 98 -0.70 1.29 0.17
N ILE A 99 -0.20 1.28 1.40
CA ILE A 99 -0.89 0.69 2.55
C ILE A 99 -0.82 1.61 3.75
N TYR A 100 -1.99 1.97 4.27
CA TYR A 100 -2.12 2.80 5.45
C TYR A 100 -3.01 2.13 6.48
N TYR A 101 -2.72 2.38 7.75
CA TYR A 101 -3.63 2.03 8.83
C TYR A 101 -4.31 3.29 9.36
N TYR A 102 -5.64 3.33 9.25
CA TYR A 102 -6.49 4.40 9.77
C TYR A 102 -7.37 3.97 10.97
N GLY A 103 -7.26 2.71 11.39
CA GLY A 103 -8.16 2.10 12.37
C GLY A 103 -9.18 1.15 11.74
N PRO A 104 -10.05 0.54 12.56
CA PRO A 104 -10.93 -0.54 12.14
C PRO A 104 -12.15 -0.08 11.31
N SER A 105 -12.56 1.18 11.43
CA SER A 105 -13.74 1.70 10.73
C SER A 105 -13.70 3.22 10.57
N TYR A 106 -14.16 3.69 9.40
CA TYR A 106 -14.48 5.10 9.15
C TYR A 106 -15.51 5.60 10.18
N PRO A 107 -15.44 6.84 10.70
CA PRO A 107 -14.69 8.00 10.21
C PRO A 107 -13.25 8.18 10.72
N TYR A 108 -12.61 7.15 11.31
CA TYR A 108 -11.19 7.22 11.72
C TYR A 108 -10.87 8.38 12.68
N ILE A 109 -11.76 8.62 13.63
CA ILE A 109 -11.67 9.71 14.61
C ILE A 109 -10.86 9.34 15.87
N ASN A 110 -10.33 8.13 15.95
CA ASN A 110 -9.55 7.65 17.08
C ASN A 110 -8.22 7.08 16.62
N ASN A 111 -7.21 7.26 17.45
CA ASN A 111 -5.86 6.76 17.28
C ASN A 111 -5.80 5.30 17.77
N TYR A 112 -5.89 4.34 16.84
CA TYR A 112 -5.79 2.91 17.13
C TYR A 112 -4.39 2.35 16.85
N LEU A 113 -4.03 1.27 17.55
CA LEU A 113 -2.94 0.39 17.13
C LEU A 113 -3.38 -0.49 15.94
N PRO A 114 -2.45 -0.87 15.04
CA PRO A 114 -2.74 -1.82 13.98
C PRO A 114 -3.06 -3.20 14.54
N SER A 115 -4.06 -3.87 13.96
CA SER A 115 -4.29 -5.29 14.24
C SER A 115 -3.07 -6.12 13.81
N PRO A 116 -2.63 -7.11 14.59
CA PRO A 116 -1.54 -8.01 14.20
C PRO A 116 -1.78 -8.73 12.87
N ASN A 117 -3.06 -8.95 12.51
CA ASN A 117 -3.44 -9.63 11.27
C ASN A 117 -3.68 -8.67 10.10
N PHE A 118 -3.52 -7.35 10.28
CA PHE A 118 -3.84 -6.37 9.25
C PHE A 118 -3.07 -6.63 7.95
N LEU A 119 -1.76 -6.82 8.05
CA LEU A 119 -0.91 -7.05 6.89
C LEU A 119 -1.20 -8.40 6.22
N SER A 120 -1.48 -9.46 6.99
CA SER A 120 -1.86 -10.76 6.41
C SER A 120 -3.21 -10.73 5.74
N ASN A 121 -4.19 -10.04 6.33
CA ASN A 121 -5.50 -9.87 5.71
C ASN A 121 -5.40 -9.09 4.39
N ALA A 122 -4.47 -8.13 4.31
CA ALA A 122 -4.25 -7.32 3.12
C ALA A 122 -3.47 -8.05 2.01
N LEU A 123 -2.58 -8.97 2.35
CA LEU A 123 -1.72 -9.68 1.40
C LEU A 123 -2.25 -11.07 1.00
N ASP A 124 -2.91 -11.76 1.91
CA ASP A 124 -3.43 -13.12 1.73
C ASP A 124 -4.97 -13.14 1.59
N GLY A 125 -5.62 -11.98 1.74
CA GLY A 125 -7.07 -11.86 1.77
C GLY A 125 -7.70 -12.38 3.08
N VAL A 126 -8.93 -11.95 3.37
CA VAL A 126 -9.71 -12.44 4.52
C VAL A 126 -10.48 -13.73 4.17
N SER A 127 -10.85 -13.89 2.89
CA SER A 127 -11.67 -14.99 2.35
C SER A 127 -10.97 -15.80 1.24
N GLY A 128 -9.69 -15.52 0.95
CA GLY A 128 -8.90 -16.24 -0.06
C GLY A 128 -9.07 -15.78 -1.52
N THR A 129 -9.98 -14.86 -1.82
CA THR A 129 -10.16 -14.28 -3.17
C THR A 129 -9.16 -13.15 -3.49
N ASP A 130 -8.46 -12.66 -2.48
CA ASP A 130 -7.65 -11.43 -2.53
C ASP A 130 -6.18 -11.70 -2.14
N VAL A 131 -5.64 -12.80 -2.65
CA VAL A 131 -4.29 -13.32 -2.36
C VAL A 131 -3.21 -12.58 -3.16
N PHE A 132 -3.07 -11.27 -2.93
CA PHE A 132 -2.10 -10.41 -3.63
C PHE A 132 -0.69 -11.00 -3.62
N TYR A 133 -0.21 -11.42 -2.44
CA TYR A 133 1.16 -11.92 -2.28
C TYR A 133 1.40 -13.21 -3.09
N ASP A 134 0.45 -14.13 -3.07
CA ASP A 134 0.59 -15.36 -3.84
C ASP A 134 0.62 -15.08 -5.35
N ARG A 135 -0.38 -14.34 -5.85
CA ARG A 135 -0.55 -14.08 -7.28
C ARG A 135 0.57 -13.23 -7.85
N PHE A 136 0.84 -12.09 -7.22
CA PHE A 136 1.73 -11.10 -7.80
C PHE A 136 3.18 -11.26 -7.36
N CYS A 137 3.44 -11.84 -6.19
CA CYS A 137 4.81 -12.02 -5.70
C CYS A 137 5.31 -13.44 -5.94
N ARG A 138 4.60 -14.47 -5.43
CA ARG A 138 5.08 -15.87 -5.51
C ARG A 138 5.00 -16.42 -6.93
N GLN A 139 3.81 -16.46 -7.52
CA GLN A 139 3.57 -17.09 -8.82
C GLN A 139 4.29 -16.35 -9.96
N ARG A 140 4.29 -15.01 -9.93
CA ARG A 140 4.95 -14.17 -10.94
C ARG A 140 6.43 -13.86 -10.64
N ASN A 141 6.94 -14.39 -9.54
CA ASN A 141 8.32 -14.19 -9.06
C ASN A 141 8.74 -12.70 -8.96
N LYS A 142 7.85 -11.81 -8.51
CA LYS A 142 8.14 -10.36 -8.38
C LYS A 142 8.42 -9.97 -6.93
N SER A 143 9.32 -9.02 -6.75
CA SER A 143 9.60 -8.42 -5.44
C SER A 143 8.47 -7.48 -5.03
N LEU A 144 8.17 -7.45 -3.74
CA LEU A 144 7.14 -6.63 -3.12
C LEU A 144 7.75 -5.37 -2.50
N VAL A 145 7.21 -4.20 -2.87
CA VAL A 145 7.52 -2.91 -2.26
C VAL A 145 6.27 -2.19 -1.76
N TRP A 146 6.31 -1.68 -0.53
CA TRP A 146 5.33 -0.69 -0.08
C TRP A 146 5.84 0.70 -0.39
N ALA A 147 5.53 1.18 -1.60
CA ALA A 147 6.04 2.47 -2.08
C ALA A 147 5.46 3.67 -1.33
N GLU A 148 4.39 3.46 -0.56
CA GLU A 148 3.84 4.46 0.35
C GLU A 148 3.18 3.74 1.53
N THR A 149 3.68 3.97 2.74
CA THR A 149 3.03 3.45 3.95
C THR A 149 3.17 4.37 5.14
N SER A 150 2.14 4.45 5.96
CA SER A 150 2.20 5.05 7.29
C SER A 150 0.99 4.62 8.11
N ILE A 151 1.03 4.92 9.40
CA ILE A 151 -0.15 5.05 10.24
C ILE A 151 -0.44 6.54 10.44
N PHE A 152 -1.71 6.92 10.42
CA PHE A 152 -2.07 8.30 10.76
C PHE A 152 -2.00 8.49 12.28
N HIS A 153 -1.60 9.68 12.71
CA HIS A 153 -1.82 10.15 14.06
C HIS A 153 -2.61 11.45 13.99
N TRP A 154 -3.76 11.49 14.67
CA TRP A 154 -4.54 12.71 14.82
C TRP A 154 -4.26 13.32 16.20
N PRO A 155 -3.59 14.50 16.28
CA PRO A 155 -3.24 15.10 17.56
C PRO A 155 -4.44 15.46 18.44
N ASN A 156 -5.59 15.75 17.84
CA ASN A 156 -6.83 16.05 18.55
C ASN A 156 -7.73 14.81 18.74
N GLY A 157 -7.30 13.64 18.25
CA GLY A 157 -8.02 12.38 18.41
C GLY A 157 -7.88 11.80 19.81
N THR A 158 -8.72 10.82 20.14
CA THR A 158 -8.59 10.03 21.37
C THR A 158 -7.92 8.69 21.08
N GLY A 159 -7.32 8.05 22.08
CA GLY A 159 -6.69 6.73 21.95
C GLY A 159 -5.19 6.75 22.22
N TYR A 160 -4.43 5.99 21.44
CA TYR A 160 -3.00 5.82 21.62
C TYR A 160 -2.22 7.07 21.19
N ASP A 161 -1.07 7.29 21.83
CA ASP A 161 -0.13 8.33 21.46
C ASP A 161 0.59 8.03 20.12
N SER A 162 1.21 9.07 19.56
CA SER A 162 1.92 9.02 18.26
C SER A 162 3.04 7.97 18.23
N LEU A 163 3.80 7.83 19.33
CA LEU A 163 4.87 6.86 19.43
C LEU A 163 4.31 5.45 19.41
N SER A 164 3.34 5.15 20.28
CA SER A 164 2.71 3.83 20.37
C SER A 164 2.14 3.38 19.03
N GLN A 165 1.43 4.25 18.31
CA GLN A 165 0.86 3.93 17.00
C GLN A 165 1.93 3.66 15.94
N LYS A 166 2.84 4.61 15.73
CA LYS A 166 3.87 4.50 14.70
C LYS A 166 4.78 3.31 14.99
N GLN A 167 5.15 3.10 16.26
CA GLN A 167 5.99 1.98 16.66
C GLN A 167 5.36 0.62 16.42
N ALA A 168 4.08 0.48 16.73
CA ALA A 168 3.35 -0.74 16.40
C ALA A 168 3.32 -0.97 14.88
N TRP A 169 3.18 0.09 14.07
CA TRP A 169 3.15 -0.03 12.61
C TRP A 169 4.49 -0.47 12.00
N TRP A 170 5.60 0.22 12.27
CA TRP A 170 6.88 -0.19 11.68
C TRP A 170 7.33 -1.57 12.20
N ARG A 171 7.03 -1.91 13.47
CA ARG A 171 7.31 -3.26 13.99
C ARG A 171 6.46 -4.32 13.30
N LEU A 172 5.19 -4.07 13.03
CA LEU A 172 4.36 -5.01 12.25
C LEU A 172 4.96 -5.25 10.86
N MET A 173 5.35 -4.18 10.16
CA MET A 173 5.90 -4.28 8.81
C MET A 173 7.28 -4.95 8.78
N LEU A 174 8.11 -4.70 9.80
CA LEU A 174 9.52 -5.10 9.79
C LEU A 174 9.83 -6.32 10.68
N SER A 175 8.85 -6.89 11.37
CA SER A 175 9.09 -8.02 12.27
C SER A 175 9.63 -9.24 11.53
N ARG A 176 10.50 -10.02 12.19
CA ARG A 176 11.02 -11.30 11.66
C ARG A 176 9.91 -12.24 11.20
N THR A 177 8.77 -12.27 11.90
CA THR A 177 7.61 -13.06 11.52
C THR A 177 7.04 -12.60 10.18
N THR A 178 6.87 -11.29 9.99
CA THR A 178 6.44 -10.70 8.72
C THR A 178 7.44 -10.98 7.60
N ARG A 179 8.74 -10.79 7.86
CA ARG A 179 9.82 -11.05 6.89
C ARG A 179 9.87 -12.53 6.48
N ALA A 180 9.74 -13.45 7.43
CA ALA A 180 9.72 -14.89 7.16
C ALA A 180 8.48 -15.35 6.38
N ARG A 181 7.31 -14.74 6.66
CA ARG A 181 6.08 -15.04 5.92
C ARG A 181 6.08 -14.46 4.50
N TYR A 182 6.66 -13.28 4.32
CA TYR A 182 6.71 -12.57 3.04
C TYR A 182 8.15 -12.30 2.57
N PRO A 183 8.94 -13.34 2.22
CA PRO A 183 10.34 -13.18 1.84
C PRO A 183 10.59 -12.31 0.60
N LYS A 184 9.56 -12.06 -0.22
CA LYS A 184 9.64 -11.16 -1.38
C LYS A 184 9.38 -9.70 -1.02
N PHE A 185 8.90 -9.38 0.18
CA PHE A 185 8.83 -8.01 0.67
C PHE A 185 10.27 -7.50 0.80
N GLN A 186 10.70 -6.53 -0.01
CA GLN A 186 12.10 -6.11 -0.07
C GLN A 186 12.32 -4.62 0.17
N ALA A 187 11.28 -3.79 0.11
CA ALA A 187 11.42 -2.36 0.37
C ALA A 187 10.12 -1.75 0.89
N LEU A 188 10.23 -0.72 1.72
CA LEU A 188 9.12 0.16 2.07
C LEU A 188 9.58 1.61 2.09
N ALA A 189 8.68 2.51 1.73
CA ALA A 189 8.87 3.94 1.86
C ALA A 189 7.81 4.51 2.79
N TRP A 190 8.27 5.12 3.89
CA TRP A 190 7.39 5.76 4.85
C TRP A 190 6.82 7.06 4.27
N PHE A 191 5.54 7.30 4.49
CA PHE A 191 4.87 8.54 4.08
C PHE A 191 5.16 9.67 5.08
N GLU A 192 6.30 10.32 4.88
CA GLU A 192 6.90 11.27 5.81
C GLU A 192 6.32 12.69 5.66
N ILE A 193 5.07 12.88 6.08
CA ILE A 193 4.40 14.19 5.97
C ILE A 193 3.49 14.50 7.17
N VAL A 194 3.45 15.78 7.52
CA VAL A 194 2.38 16.38 8.34
C VAL A 194 1.56 17.26 7.41
N LYS A 195 0.25 17.06 7.35
CA LYS A 195 -0.62 17.82 6.44
C LYS A 195 -1.99 18.08 7.03
N VAL A 196 -2.64 19.10 6.49
CA VAL A 196 -4.06 19.36 6.74
C VAL A 196 -4.89 18.45 5.84
N GLU A 197 -5.83 17.71 6.43
CA GLU A 197 -6.71 16.79 5.71
C GLU A 197 -8.15 17.27 5.74
N THR A 198 -8.76 17.39 4.57
CA THR A 198 -10.17 17.79 4.44
C THR A 198 -11.11 16.74 5.05
N ALA A 199 -10.73 15.46 4.98
CA ALA A 199 -11.47 14.34 5.59
C ALA A 199 -11.53 14.42 7.12
N TRP A 200 -10.60 15.16 7.76
CA TRP A 200 -10.60 15.44 9.21
C TRP A 200 -11.03 16.89 9.49
N GLN A 201 -12.00 17.42 8.74
CA GLN A 201 -12.54 18.77 8.96
C GLN A 201 -11.44 19.85 8.90
N ASN A 202 -10.50 19.72 7.96
CA ASN A 202 -9.34 20.60 7.80
C ASN A 202 -8.43 20.66 9.03
N GLN A 203 -8.31 19.55 9.76
CA GLN A 203 -7.36 19.42 10.84
C GLN A 203 -6.04 18.82 10.38
N THR A 204 -4.99 19.08 11.17
CA THR A 204 -3.66 18.54 10.96
C THR A 204 -3.60 17.06 11.32
N ILE A 205 -3.11 16.25 10.39
CA ILE A 205 -2.82 14.83 10.55
C ILE A 205 -1.33 14.60 10.36
N ASP A 206 -0.75 13.85 11.28
CA ASP A 206 0.68 13.58 11.35
C ASP A 206 0.97 12.13 10.95
N PHE A 207 1.60 11.95 9.79
CA PHE A 207 2.12 10.66 9.34
C PHE A 207 3.63 10.54 9.62
N ALA A 208 4.34 11.65 9.80
CA ALA A 208 5.79 11.72 9.81
C ALA A 208 6.44 11.11 11.07
N ILE A 209 7.51 10.34 10.93
CA ILE A 209 8.33 9.87 12.07
C ILE A 209 9.15 11.04 12.65
N SER A 210 9.68 11.91 11.79
CA SER A 210 10.59 13.02 12.13
C SER A 210 9.91 14.23 12.75
N SER A 211 8.58 14.30 12.72
CA SER A 211 7.82 15.40 13.33
C SER A 211 7.93 15.44 14.86
N ASN A 212 8.39 14.35 15.48
CA ASN A 212 8.53 14.22 16.93
C ASN A 212 9.86 13.51 17.28
N GLN A 213 10.73 14.18 18.04
CA GLN A 213 12.06 13.64 18.39
C GLN A 213 11.99 12.32 19.17
N THR A 214 10.97 12.15 20.03
CA THR A 214 10.77 10.90 20.77
C THR A 214 10.43 9.76 19.82
N VAL A 215 9.59 10.00 18.81
CA VAL A 215 9.23 9.02 17.78
C VAL A 215 10.43 8.68 16.91
N MET A 216 11.16 9.69 16.44
CA MET A 216 12.38 9.51 15.64
C MET A 216 13.44 8.69 16.38
N ASN A 217 13.71 9.01 17.65
CA ASN A 217 14.68 8.27 18.46
C ASN A 217 14.27 6.81 18.64
N ALA A 218 12.98 6.54 18.88
CA ALA A 218 12.47 5.19 19.01
C ALA A 218 12.56 4.40 17.69
N PHE A 219 12.30 5.04 16.55
CA PHE A 219 12.48 4.44 15.24
C PHE A 219 13.94 4.06 15.00
N LEU A 220 14.87 5.01 15.18
CA LEU A 220 16.32 4.79 15.01
C LEU A 220 16.83 3.68 15.94
N GLN A 221 16.35 3.62 17.18
CA GLN A 221 16.68 2.56 18.12
C GLN A 221 16.24 1.18 17.60
N ASP A 222 15.01 1.08 17.09
CA ASP A 222 14.41 -0.16 16.61
C ASP A 222 15.06 -0.71 15.33
N ILE A 223 15.52 0.17 14.42
CA ILE A 223 16.18 -0.19 13.15
C ILE A 223 17.71 -0.27 13.24
N SER A 224 18.31 0.07 14.38
CA SER A 224 19.77 0.03 14.55
C SER A 224 20.32 -1.40 14.47
N PRO A 225 21.56 -1.62 14.02
CA PRO A 225 22.10 -2.97 13.84
C PRO A 225 22.30 -3.84 15.05
N ALA A 226 22.44 -3.25 16.22
CA ALA A 226 22.38 -4.02 17.46
C ALA A 226 20.98 -4.64 17.66
N GLY A 227 19.95 -4.02 17.06
CA GLY A 227 18.55 -4.25 17.37
C GLY A 227 18.28 -3.95 18.84
N SER A 228 17.09 -3.46 19.16
CA SER A 228 16.61 -3.74 20.51
C SER A 228 16.39 -5.25 20.59
N VAL A 229 16.84 -5.92 21.65
CA VAL A 229 16.44 -7.32 21.93
C VAL A 229 14.89 -7.45 21.97
N ALA A 230 14.20 -6.33 22.20
CA ALA A 230 12.75 -6.23 22.17
C ALA A 230 12.14 -5.92 20.78
N SER A 231 12.89 -5.48 19.77
CA SER A 231 12.29 -5.00 18.52
C SER A 231 11.86 -6.11 17.56
N ASN A 232 12.40 -7.33 17.66
CA ASN A 232 12.13 -8.44 16.74
C ASN A 232 12.09 -8.03 15.24
N ILE A 233 12.84 -6.98 14.86
CA ILE A 233 12.90 -6.45 13.51
C ILE A 233 14.02 -7.15 12.74
N ASP A 234 13.78 -7.44 11.47
CA ASP A 234 14.82 -7.78 10.51
C ASP A 234 14.78 -6.78 9.34
N TYR A 235 15.72 -5.84 9.36
CA TYR A 235 15.92 -4.84 8.32
C TYR A 235 17.04 -5.24 7.34
N THR A 236 17.73 -6.37 7.55
CA THR A 236 18.90 -6.80 6.75
C THR A 236 18.53 -7.21 5.33
N THR A 237 17.25 -7.47 5.12
CA THR A 237 16.66 -7.86 3.84
C THR A 237 15.98 -6.69 3.12
N LEU A 238 16.10 -5.46 3.64
CA LEU A 238 15.64 -4.26 2.95
C LEU A 238 16.73 -3.67 2.08
N GLU A 239 16.41 -3.42 0.81
CA GLU A 239 17.23 -2.58 -0.05
C GLU A 239 16.94 -1.12 0.33
N TRP A 240 17.82 -0.53 1.14
CA TRP A 240 17.81 0.91 1.35
C TRP A 240 18.39 1.55 0.09
N GLY A 241 17.63 2.43 -0.55
CA GLY A 241 18.12 3.20 -1.69
C GLY A 241 19.38 3.96 -1.27
N SER A 242 20.52 3.51 -1.79
CA SER A 242 21.83 4.16 -1.65
C SER A 242 21.97 5.28 -2.67
#